data_AF-A0AAN4ZGY0-F1
#
_entry.id   AF-A0AAN4ZGY0-F1
#
_cell.length_a   1.000
_cell.length_b   1.000
_cell.length_c   1.000
_cell.angle_alpha   90.00
_cell.angle_beta   90.00
_cell.angle_gamma   90.00
#
_symmetry.space_group_name_H-M   'P 1'
#
loop_
_entity.id
_entity.type
_entity.pdbx_description
1 polymer ?
#
loop_
_entity_poly.entity_id
_entity_poly.type
_entity_poly.pdbx_seq_one_letter_code
_entity_poly.pdbx_strand_id
1 'polypeptide(L)'
;ILVLLLFLPSLIYAENCGNCDGVWEQIAREKQMDEDYHGCRSCLSEITRSKDACPPKGYDCSEEWPLTTNVLTPEEGCRCSEVTCAGKAKLAVNGEIVASKIRCNNSEWTTKGEQLVDPVVCAKSCEKGVCSDGNSRANSKDFRPLKVARADDQNSCAIGTCMPDNGMAIINDNGTPVGPLTDVTKVTCTGDGEWKAEDDERYKYVMCNISPCGPGKCPAFVDGPGMADGVVKPLQIKSNEGSCATATCPPGSDFVEMSADGDVLKILSTGELTCQNTGVWLTDSAFDVPYVMCSSCQSGCNSFPFSTTKFTADGSLMTLEPAIRGVCSYSCPTDNN
;
A
#
# COMPACT_ATOMS: atom_id res chain seq x y z
N ILE A 1 98.25 20.11 16.76
CA ILE A 1 98.13 18.78 16.11
C ILE A 1 97.42 17.89 17.12
N LEU A 2 96.25 17.31 16.79
CA LEU A 2 95.16 16.94 17.72
C LEU A 2 94.56 18.21 18.38
N VAL A 3 93.49 18.83 17.89
CA VAL A 3 92.09 18.47 18.19
C VAL A 3 91.14 19.03 17.08
N LEU A 4 91.69 19.58 15.99
CA LEU A 4 90.91 20.21 14.90
C LEU A 4 90.46 19.24 13.78
N LEU A 5 90.29 17.95 14.09
CA LEU A 5 89.98 16.89 13.10
C LEU A 5 88.70 16.08 13.42
N LEU A 6 87.88 16.52 14.38
CA LEU A 6 86.65 15.81 14.78
C LEU A 6 85.35 16.42 14.22
N PHE A 7 85.42 17.40 13.31
CA PHE A 7 84.25 18.04 12.71
C PHE A 7 84.05 17.79 11.20
N LEU A 8 84.74 16.84 10.60
CA LEU A 8 84.58 16.51 9.18
C LEU A 8 84.61 14.99 8.97
N PRO A 9 83.48 14.28 9.18
CA PRO A 9 83.00 13.42 8.10
C PRO A 9 81.46 13.26 8.04
N SER A 10 80.65 14.23 8.45
CA SER A 10 79.19 14.17 8.24
C SER A 10 78.70 14.82 6.93
N LEU A 11 79.61 15.29 6.07
CA LEU A 11 79.27 15.91 4.77
C LEU A 11 79.62 15.05 3.53
N ILE A 12 80.08 13.80 3.70
CA ILE A 12 80.50 12.95 2.55
C ILE A 12 79.46 11.87 2.20
N TYR A 13 78.33 11.79 2.92
CA TYR A 13 77.21 10.90 2.57
C TYR A 13 76.01 11.63 1.94
N ALA A 14 76.24 12.75 1.24
CA ALA A 14 75.22 13.44 0.45
C ALA A 14 75.48 13.44 -1.07
N GLU A 15 76.56 12.82 -1.56
CA GLU A 15 76.87 12.77 -3.00
C GLU A 15 76.48 11.45 -3.68
N ASN A 16 75.96 10.47 -2.94
CA ASN A 16 75.48 9.20 -3.51
C ASN A 16 73.96 9.05 -3.52
N CYS A 17 73.22 10.17 -3.47
CA CYS A 17 71.87 10.25 -4.03
C CYS A 17 71.91 10.55 -5.55
N GLY A 18 72.98 10.10 -6.22
CA GLY A 18 73.09 10.08 -7.68
C GLY A 18 72.16 9.03 -8.26
N ASN A 19 70.87 9.33 -8.34
CA ASN A 19 70.18 9.53 -9.61
C ASN A 19 68.70 9.86 -9.33
N CYS A 20 68.38 11.14 -9.18
CA CYS A 20 66.99 11.60 -9.14
C CYS A 20 66.26 11.35 -10.48
N ASP A 21 66.98 11.00 -11.54
CA ASP A 21 66.41 10.71 -12.87
C ASP A 21 65.51 9.46 -12.85
N GLY A 22 65.68 8.56 -11.87
CA GLY A 22 64.81 7.40 -11.68
C GLY A 22 63.61 7.66 -10.78
N VAL A 23 63.64 8.71 -9.94
CA VAL A 23 62.58 8.99 -8.96
C VAL A 23 61.31 9.44 -9.66
N TRP A 24 61.41 10.27 -10.70
CA TRP A 24 60.25 10.68 -11.48
C TRP A 24 59.64 9.54 -12.29
N GLU A 25 60.48 8.65 -12.85
CA GLU A 25 59.99 7.43 -13.49
C GLU A 25 59.35 6.47 -12.49
N GLN A 26 59.88 6.38 -11.26
CA GLN A 26 59.35 5.51 -10.21
C GLN A 26 58.05 6.06 -9.63
N ILE A 27 57.93 7.38 -9.44
CA ILE A 27 56.68 8.08 -9.09
C ILE A 27 55.66 7.96 -10.21
N ALA A 28 56.07 8.09 -11.48
CA ALA A 28 55.18 7.90 -12.62
C ALA A 28 54.71 6.45 -12.71
N ARG A 29 55.59 5.47 -12.46
CA ARG A 29 55.24 4.04 -12.38
C ARG A 29 54.34 3.74 -11.20
N GLU A 30 54.58 4.33 -10.03
CA GLU A 30 53.73 4.16 -8.86
C GLU A 30 52.37 4.83 -9.07
N LYS A 31 52.30 6.02 -9.67
CA LYS A 31 51.03 6.66 -10.04
C LYS A 31 50.27 5.86 -11.08
N GLN A 32 50.97 5.35 -12.10
CA GLN A 32 50.37 4.51 -13.12
C GLN A 32 49.93 3.16 -12.54
N MET A 33 50.68 2.57 -11.61
CA MET A 33 50.26 1.37 -10.88
C MET A 33 49.13 1.68 -9.87
N ASP A 34 49.07 2.86 -9.27
CA ASP A 34 47.97 3.29 -8.40
C ASP A 34 46.71 3.61 -9.25
N GLU A 35 46.85 4.12 -10.47
CA GLU A 35 45.76 4.20 -11.46
C GLU A 35 45.32 2.81 -11.93
N ASP A 36 46.26 1.95 -12.33
CA ASP A 36 45.99 0.63 -12.93
C ASP A 36 45.50 -0.41 -11.90
N TYR A 37 45.95 -0.33 -10.64
CA TYR A 37 45.67 -1.33 -9.59
C TYR A 37 44.94 -0.77 -8.35
N HIS A 38 44.85 0.56 -8.19
CA HIS A 38 44.17 1.22 -7.07
C HIS A 38 43.04 2.19 -7.49
N GLY A 39 42.61 2.20 -8.75
CA GLY A 39 41.41 2.91 -9.25
C GLY A 39 40.08 2.51 -8.60
N CYS A 40 40.13 1.65 -7.60
CA CYS A 40 39.02 1.14 -6.82
C CYS A 40 39.23 1.31 -5.31
N ARG A 41 39.78 2.47 -4.93
CA ARG A 41 39.51 3.00 -3.61
C ARG A 41 37.98 3.17 -3.51
N SER A 42 37.41 2.72 -2.40
CA SER A 42 35.97 2.81 -2.08
C SER A 42 35.35 4.04 -2.73
N CYS A 43 34.25 3.91 -3.49
CA CYS A 43 33.49 5.09 -3.89
C CYS A 43 33.06 5.81 -2.61
N LEU A 44 33.83 6.84 -2.24
CA LEU A 44 33.67 7.59 -1.00
C LEU A 44 32.48 8.54 -1.10
N SER A 45 32.07 8.87 -2.33
CA SER A 45 30.88 9.67 -2.59
C SER A 45 29.63 8.84 -2.31
N GLU A 46 28.84 9.31 -1.35
CA GLU A 46 27.46 8.89 -1.21
C GLU A 46 26.75 9.09 -2.54
N ILE A 47 25.95 8.10 -2.95
CA ILE A 47 25.13 8.21 -4.13
C ILE A 47 23.97 9.14 -3.78
N THR A 48 23.95 10.33 -4.40
CA THR A 48 22.83 11.26 -4.26
C THR A 48 21.56 10.58 -4.75
N ARG A 49 20.56 10.46 -3.86
CA ARG A 49 19.22 9.98 -4.21
C ARG A 49 18.30 11.17 -4.40
N SER A 50 17.55 11.20 -5.49
CA SER A 50 16.52 12.21 -5.72
C SER A 50 15.43 11.69 -6.65
N LYS A 51 14.18 11.95 -6.30
CA LYS A 51 13.02 11.73 -7.19
C LYS A 51 13.13 12.49 -8.52
N ASP A 52 13.95 13.53 -8.63
CA ASP A 52 14.18 14.24 -9.90
C ASP A 52 14.84 13.34 -10.97
N ALA A 53 15.52 12.27 -10.54
CA ALA A 53 16.06 11.25 -11.44
C ALA A 53 14.99 10.31 -12.01
N CYS A 54 13.74 10.42 -11.56
CA CYS A 54 12.65 9.55 -12.00
C CYS A 54 12.30 9.82 -13.47
N PRO A 55 12.10 8.77 -14.28
CA PRO A 55 11.60 8.96 -15.63
C PRO A 55 10.24 9.67 -15.62
N PRO A 56 9.99 10.59 -16.57
CA PRO A 56 8.77 11.40 -16.55
C PRO A 56 7.49 10.58 -16.73
N LYS A 57 7.59 9.37 -17.31
CA LYS A 57 6.45 8.48 -17.61
C LYS A 57 6.81 7.01 -17.49
N GLY A 58 5.81 6.21 -17.13
CA GLY A 58 5.84 4.76 -17.09
C GLY A 58 6.50 4.16 -15.85
N TYR A 59 6.93 5.01 -14.90
CA TYR A 59 7.66 4.59 -13.71
C TYR A 59 7.16 5.31 -12.46
N ASP A 60 7.04 4.52 -11.39
CA ASP A 60 6.84 4.96 -10.02
C ASP A 60 8.18 4.89 -9.31
N CYS A 61 8.57 5.93 -8.58
CA CYS A 61 9.91 6.09 -8.02
C CYS A 61 9.88 6.40 -6.53
N SER A 62 10.79 5.76 -5.79
CA SER A 62 10.96 6.00 -4.36
C SER A 62 12.44 5.99 -3.96
N GLU A 63 12.81 6.97 -3.13
CA GLU A 63 14.13 7.05 -2.50
C GLU A 63 14.29 6.06 -1.34
N GLU A 64 13.15 5.59 -0.79
CA GLU A 64 13.09 4.62 0.31
C GLU A 64 13.39 3.19 -0.17
N TRP A 65 13.27 2.91 -1.47
CA TRP A 65 13.60 1.60 -2.00
C TRP A 65 15.11 1.35 -1.87
N PRO A 66 15.52 0.19 -1.33
CA PRO A 66 16.91 -0.04 -1.00
C PRO A 66 17.76 -0.23 -2.26
N LEU A 67 18.97 0.34 -2.21
CA LEU A 67 20.04 0.05 -3.14
C LEU A 67 20.84 -1.13 -2.59
N THR A 68 21.26 -2.03 -3.48
CA THR A 68 22.15 -3.15 -3.18
C THR A 68 23.50 -2.91 -3.84
N THR A 69 24.57 -3.06 -3.07
CA THR A 69 25.95 -2.93 -3.51
C THR A 69 26.60 -4.31 -3.60
N ASN A 70 27.24 -4.61 -4.73
CA ASN A 70 28.06 -5.80 -4.91
C ASN A 70 29.51 -5.38 -5.14
N VAL A 71 30.44 -5.99 -4.39
CA VAL A 71 31.88 -5.82 -4.58
C VAL A 71 32.35 -6.88 -5.58
N LEU A 72 32.88 -6.46 -6.73
CA LEU A 72 33.41 -7.39 -7.73
C LEU A 72 34.74 -7.99 -7.24
N THR A 73 34.93 -9.29 -7.48
CA THR A 73 36.09 -10.03 -6.97
C THR A 73 37.37 -9.77 -7.79
N PRO A 74 38.57 -10.04 -7.25
CA PRO A 74 39.85 -9.76 -7.92
C PRO A 74 40.06 -10.43 -9.28
N GLU A 75 39.35 -11.53 -9.57
CA GLU A 75 39.46 -12.29 -10.81
C GLU A 75 38.68 -11.64 -11.98
N GLU A 76 37.75 -10.73 -11.69
CA GLU A 76 36.90 -10.04 -12.68
C GLU A 76 37.41 -8.64 -13.08
N GLY A 77 38.67 -8.34 -12.76
CA GLY A 77 39.26 -7.01 -12.90
C GLY A 77 39.14 -6.22 -11.58
N CYS A 78 40.26 -5.71 -11.09
CA CYS A 78 40.41 -5.12 -9.76
C CYS A 78 39.26 -4.19 -9.33
N ARG A 79 38.47 -4.66 -8.34
CA ARG A 79 37.81 -3.91 -7.23
C ARG A 79 36.70 -2.88 -7.55
N CYS A 80 35.99 -2.95 -8.67
CA CYS A 80 34.82 -2.08 -8.86
C CYS A 80 33.63 -2.49 -7.94
N SER A 81 32.88 -1.50 -7.44
CA SER A 81 31.57 -1.74 -6.81
C SER A 81 30.46 -1.51 -7.82
N GLU A 82 29.44 -2.37 -7.84
CA GLU A 82 28.23 -2.18 -8.63
C GLU A 82 27.05 -1.87 -7.71
N VAL A 83 26.22 -0.90 -8.09
CA VAL A 83 24.99 -0.56 -7.36
C VAL A 83 23.79 -0.84 -8.24
N THR A 84 22.81 -1.53 -7.67
CA THR A 84 21.51 -1.80 -8.29
C THR A 84 20.39 -1.48 -7.31
N CYS A 85 19.16 -1.38 -7.79
CA CYS A 85 18.00 -1.40 -6.92
C CYS A 85 17.70 -2.84 -6.46
N ALA A 86 17.18 -2.99 -5.24
CA ALA A 86 16.77 -4.29 -4.74
C ALA A 86 15.52 -4.83 -5.46
N GLY A 87 15.43 -6.16 -5.57
CA GLY A 87 14.25 -6.85 -6.07
C GLY A 87 13.98 -6.59 -7.56
N LYS A 88 12.75 -6.15 -7.88
CA LYS A 88 12.30 -5.91 -9.27
C LYS A 88 12.45 -4.45 -9.74
N ALA A 89 12.87 -3.55 -8.85
CA ALA A 89 13.09 -2.16 -9.21
C ALA A 89 14.32 -2.02 -10.12
N LYS A 90 14.29 -1.01 -10.99
CA LYS A 90 15.40 -0.63 -11.86
C LYS A 90 15.98 0.69 -11.39
N LEU A 91 17.24 0.91 -11.66
CA LEU A 91 17.89 2.17 -11.35
C LEU A 91 17.56 3.19 -12.45
N ALA A 92 17.21 4.41 -12.04
CA ALA A 92 17.02 5.55 -12.92
C ALA A 92 18.06 6.62 -12.59
N VAL A 93 18.60 7.26 -13.63
CA VAL A 93 19.56 8.36 -13.55
C VAL A 93 19.13 9.40 -14.57
N ASN A 94 19.02 10.66 -14.17
CA ASN A 94 18.67 11.77 -15.07
C ASN A 94 17.39 11.54 -15.90
N GLY A 95 16.36 10.94 -15.29
CA GLY A 95 15.08 10.69 -15.96
C GLY A 95 15.08 9.51 -16.92
N GLU A 96 16.16 8.72 -16.97
CA GLU A 96 16.27 7.54 -17.81
C GLU A 96 16.55 6.28 -16.99
N ILE A 97 15.94 5.16 -17.39
CA ILE A 97 16.31 3.86 -16.84
C ILE A 97 17.67 3.47 -17.38
N VAL A 98 18.67 3.48 -16.53
CA VAL A 98 19.99 2.96 -16.87
C VAL A 98 19.92 1.44 -16.93
N ALA A 99 20.88 0.82 -17.65
CA ALA A 99 21.16 -0.59 -17.48
C ALA A 99 21.21 -0.90 -15.98
N SER A 100 20.73 -2.07 -15.55
CA SER A 100 20.34 -2.40 -14.17
C SER A 100 21.39 -2.16 -13.07
N LYS A 101 22.59 -1.66 -13.40
CA LYS A 101 23.69 -1.32 -12.53
C LYS A 101 24.45 -0.06 -12.98
N ILE A 102 24.89 0.73 -12.01
CA ILE A 102 25.98 1.71 -12.15
C ILE A 102 27.27 1.14 -11.55
N ARG A 103 28.42 1.66 -11.97
CA ARG A 103 29.74 1.16 -11.58
C ARG A 103 30.55 2.25 -10.92
N CYS A 104 31.25 1.89 -9.87
CA CYS A 104 32.30 2.70 -9.29
C CYS A 104 33.57 2.54 -10.14
N ASN A 105 34.12 3.65 -10.63
CA ASN A 105 35.41 3.71 -11.30
C ASN A 105 36.15 4.98 -10.84
N ASN A 106 37.40 4.85 -10.39
CA ASN A 106 38.22 5.96 -9.89
C ASN A 106 37.54 6.81 -8.79
N SER A 107 36.81 6.15 -7.88
CA SER A 107 36.01 6.78 -6.81
C SER A 107 34.76 7.55 -7.28
N GLU A 108 34.40 7.45 -8.57
CA GLU A 108 33.22 8.09 -9.14
C GLU A 108 32.19 7.06 -9.62
N TRP A 109 30.92 7.39 -9.47
CA TRP A 109 29.83 6.57 -9.99
C TRP A 109 29.58 6.89 -11.45
N THR A 110 29.66 5.89 -12.31
CA THR A 110 29.47 6.01 -13.75
C THR A 110 28.44 5.02 -14.27
N THR A 111 27.72 5.41 -15.33
CA THR A 111 26.88 4.48 -16.10
C THR A 111 27.76 3.65 -17.05
N LYS A 112 27.17 2.65 -17.74
CA LYS A 112 27.90 1.86 -18.75
C LYS A 112 28.50 2.72 -19.89
N GLY A 113 27.97 3.92 -20.12
CA GLY A 113 28.51 4.89 -21.08
C GLY A 113 29.57 5.82 -20.51
N GLU A 114 30.12 5.51 -19.33
CA GLU A 114 31.15 6.31 -18.62
C GLU A 114 30.70 7.74 -18.25
N GLN A 115 29.40 8.01 -18.31
CA GLN A 115 28.84 9.27 -17.85
C GLN A 115 28.77 9.27 -16.32
N LEU A 116 29.20 10.38 -15.71
CA LEU A 116 29.04 10.63 -14.29
C LEU A 116 27.56 10.56 -13.89
N VAL A 117 27.30 9.92 -12.76
CA VAL A 117 25.97 9.67 -12.23
C VAL A 117 25.63 10.72 -11.18
N ASP A 118 24.64 11.57 -11.44
CA ASP A 118 24.05 12.45 -10.43
C ASP A 118 22.68 12.96 -10.90
N PRO A 119 21.59 12.90 -10.10
CA PRO A 119 21.27 11.97 -8.99
C PRO A 119 20.61 10.65 -9.48
N VAL A 120 20.36 9.68 -8.57
CA VAL A 120 19.68 8.40 -8.89
C VAL A 120 18.39 8.18 -8.11
N VAL A 121 17.51 7.32 -8.63
CA VAL A 121 16.36 6.79 -7.88
C VAL A 121 16.03 5.37 -8.30
N CYS A 122 15.40 4.61 -7.41
CA CYS A 122 14.82 3.34 -7.80
C CYS A 122 13.43 3.55 -8.40
N ALA A 123 13.19 2.87 -9.53
CA ALA A 123 12.01 3.01 -10.36
C ALA A 123 11.41 1.63 -10.63
N LYS A 124 10.11 1.46 -10.40
CA LYS A 124 9.35 0.29 -10.83
C LYS A 124 8.42 0.73 -11.95
N SER A 125 8.25 -0.12 -12.96
CA SER A 125 7.31 0.21 -14.02
C SER A 125 5.89 0.25 -13.43
N CYS A 126 5.13 1.28 -13.80
CA CYS A 126 3.71 1.42 -13.46
C CYS A 126 2.87 1.56 -14.76
N GLU A 127 3.37 0.96 -15.84
CA GLU A 127 2.73 0.98 -17.16
C GLU A 127 1.51 0.07 -17.25
N LYS A 128 0.78 0.16 -18.37
CA LYS A 128 -0.33 -0.74 -18.67
C LYS A 128 0.14 -2.20 -18.60
N GLY A 129 -0.57 -3.01 -17.81
CA GLY A 129 -0.27 -4.43 -17.59
C GLY A 129 0.51 -4.71 -16.30
N VAL A 130 0.96 -3.68 -15.58
CA VAL A 130 1.53 -3.83 -14.23
C VAL A 130 0.42 -4.08 -13.20
N CYS A 131 -0.57 -3.18 -13.14
CA CYS A 131 -1.75 -3.36 -12.31
C CYS A 131 -2.81 -4.19 -13.04
N SER A 132 -3.50 -5.06 -12.31
CA SER A 132 -4.56 -5.90 -12.86
C SER A 132 -5.77 -5.06 -13.25
N ASP A 133 -6.26 -5.17 -14.48
CA ASP A 133 -7.44 -4.41 -14.94
C ASP A 133 -8.76 -4.94 -14.34
N GLY A 134 -8.76 -6.14 -13.77
CA GLY A 134 -9.86 -6.67 -12.99
C GLY A 134 -9.52 -7.97 -12.29
N ASN A 135 -10.52 -8.61 -11.70
CA ASN A 135 -10.43 -9.94 -11.10
C ASN A 135 -11.37 -10.89 -11.82
N SER A 136 -10.83 -11.96 -12.42
CA SER A 136 -11.59 -12.93 -13.21
C SER A 136 -12.58 -13.77 -12.40
N ARG A 137 -12.49 -13.75 -11.06
CA ARG A 137 -13.43 -14.41 -10.14
C ARG A 137 -14.61 -13.52 -9.77
N ALA A 138 -14.56 -12.23 -10.06
CA ALA A 138 -15.66 -11.32 -9.81
C ALA A 138 -16.83 -11.64 -10.75
N ASN A 139 -18.07 -11.42 -10.29
CA ASN A 139 -19.24 -11.67 -11.12
C ASN A 139 -19.31 -10.67 -12.27
N SER A 140 -19.16 -11.17 -13.51
CA SER A 140 -19.16 -10.35 -14.72
C SER A 140 -20.50 -9.66 -15.03
N LYS A 141 -21.59 -10.05 -14.34
CA LYS A 141 -22.89 -9.36 -14.44
C LYS A 141 -22.91 -8.03 -13.67
N ASP A 142 -22.10 -7.91 -12.63
CA ASP A 142 -22.05 -6.71 -11.78
C ASP A 142 -20.79 -5.88 -11.99
N PHE A 143 -19.71 -6.55 -12.39
CA PHE A 143 -18.40 -5.92 -12.51
C PHE A 143 -17.81 -6.12 -13.89
N ARG A 144 -17.20 -5.05 -14.41
CA ARG A 144 -16.33 -5.14 -15.58
C ARG A 144 -14.92 -4.65 -15.24
N PRO A 145 -13.89 -5.13 -15.97
CA PRO A 145 -12.54 -4.60 -15.84
C PRO A 145 -12.49 -3.08 -16.08
N LEU A 146 -11.51 -2.43 -15.46
CA LEU A 146 -11.16 -1.04 -15.68
C LEU A 146 -10.76 -0.81 -17.14
N LYS A 147 -11.13 0.35 -17.68
CA LYS A 147 -10.51 0.83 -18.92
C LYS A 147 -9.15 1.42 -18.59
N VAL A 148 -8.08 0.67 -18.91
CA VAL A 148 -6.71 1.08 -18.61
C VAL A 148 -6.05 1.82 -19.77
N ALA A 149 -5.69 3.09 -19.51
CA ALA A 149 -4.84 3.93 -20.35
C ALA A 149 -3.36 3.83 -19.89
N ARG A 150 -2.43 3.96 -20.85
CA ARG A 150 -0.99 4.02 -20.56
C ARG A 150 -0.61 5.35 -19.90
N ALA A 151 0.59 5.42 -19.34
CA ALA A 151 1.15 6.71 -18.91
C ALA A 151 1.24 7.69 -20.09
N ASP A 152 1.06 8.97 -19.82
CA ASP A 152 1.07 10.05 -20.81
C ASP A 152 1.68 11.35 -20.23
N ASP A 153 1.58 12.47 -20.94
CA ASP A 153 2.13 13.77 -20.50
C ASP A 153 1.47 14.32 -19.24
N GLN A 154 0.26 13.87 -18.91
CA GLN A 154 -0.49 14.35 -17.76
C GLN A 154 -0.37 13.41 -16.56
N ASN A 155 -0.02 12.14 -16.82
CA ASN A 155 -0.04 11.08 -15.84
C ASN A 155 1.20 10.20 -15.99
N SER A 156 2.09 10.26 -15.01
CA SER A 156 3.35 9.50 -15.02
C SER A 156 3.14 7.99 -14.99
N CYS A 157 1.97 7.51 -14.57
CA CYS A 157 1.63 6.09 -14.50
C CYS A 157 0.32 5.77 -15.24
N ALA A 158 0.10 4.48 -15.51
CA ALA A 158 -1.13 4.01 -16.14
C ALA A 158 -2.36 4.33 -15.28
N ILE A 159 -3.50 4.53 -15.93
CA ILE A 159 -4.74 4.96 -15.28
C ILE A 159 -5.86 3.97 -15.58
N GLY A 160 -6.62 3.61 -14.55
CA GLY A 160 -7.90 2.92 -14.67
C GLY A 160 -9.07 3.89 -14.56
N THR A 161 -10.08 3.72 -15.43
CA THR A 161 -11.32 4.52 -15.41
C THR A 161 -12.55 3.64 -15.64
N CYS A 162 -13.71 4.12 -15.21
CA CYS A 162 -14.99 3.41 -15.28
C CYS A 162 -16.14 4.20 -15.91
N MET A 163 -15.90 5.11 -16.86
CA MET A 163 -17.01 5.82 -17.51
C MET A 163 -17.64 4.98 -18.64
N PRO A 164 -18.99 4.89 -18.77
CA PRO A 164 -20.06 5.58 -18.02
C PRO A 164 -20.69 4.75 -16.88
N ASP A 165 -19.94 3.91 -16.17
CA ASP A 165 -20.48 3.02 -15.13
C ASP A 165 -20.84 3.74 -13.83
N ASN A 166 -21.43 2.99 -12.90
CA ASN A 166 -21.94 3.47 -11.61
C ASN A 166 -20.85 3.61 -10.54
N GLY A 167 -19.62 3.93 -10.96
CA GLY A 167 -18.45 4.06 -10.10
C GLY A 167 -17.54 2.83 -10.08
N MET A 168 -16.60 2.84 -9.13
CA MET A 168 -15.62 1.79 -8.92
C MET A 168 -15.94 0.98 -7.65
N ALA A 169 -15.50 -0.26 -7.60
CA ALA A 169 -15.61 -1.13 -6.44
C ALA A 169 -14.28 -1.83 -6.15
N ILE A 170 -13.98 -1.99 -4.87
CA ILE A 170 -12.84 -2.77 -4.39
C ILE A 170 -13.24 -4.24 -4.38
N ILE A 171 -12.39 -5.10 -4.95
CA ILE A 171 -12.65 -6.53 -5.05
C ILE A 171 -11.55 -7.31 -4.31
N ASN A 172 -11.94 -8.29 -3.51
CA ASN A 172 -11.00 -9.21 -2.86
C ASN A 172 -10.40 -10.22 -3.86
N ASP A 173 -9.31 -10.88 -3.48
CA ASP A 173 -8.66 -11.96 -4.25
C ASP A 173 -9.62 -13.11 -4.66
N ASN A 174 -10.65 -13.37 -3.86
CA ASN A 174 -11.66 -14.39 -4.12
C ASN A 174 -12.78 -13.92 -5.10
N GLY A 175 -12.77 -12.67 -5.53
CA GLY A 175 -13.79 -12.09 -6.42
C GLY A 175 -14.98 -11.45 -5.72
N THR A 176 -15.03 -11.44 -4.38
CA THR A 176 -16.12 -10.79 -3.64
C THR A 176 -15.87 -9.27 -3.51
N PRO A 177 -16.90 -8.44 -3.63
CA PRO A 177 -16.78 -7.00 -3.38
C PRO A 177 -16.53 -6.73 -1.89
N VAL A 178 -15.66 -5.76 -1.62
CA VAL A 178 -15.42 -5.22 -0.27
C VAL A 178 -16.33 -4.02 -0.02
N GLY A 179 -16.39 -3.13 -1.00
CA GLY A 179 -17.17 -1.89 -0.91
C GLY A 179 -16.99 -1.02 -2.16
N PRO A 180 -17.74 0.09 -2.23
CA PRO A 180 -17.57 1.08 -3.29
C PRO A 180 -16.30 1.91 -3.05
N LEU A 181 -15.71 2.40 -4.14
CA LEU A 181 -14.91 3.62 -4.12
C LEU A 181 -15.83 4.77 -4.52
N THR A 182 -16.48 5.37 -3.53
CA THR A 182 -17.39 6.51 -3.73
C THR A 182 -16.64 7.72 -4.28
N ASP A 183 -17.24 8.40 -5.25
CA ASP A 183 -16.73 9.61 -5.91
C ASP A 183 -15.37 9.49 -6.62
N VAL A 184 -14.75 8.30 -6.61
CA VAL A 184 -13.54 8.00 -7.38
C VAL A 184 -13.91 7.53 -8.78
N THR A 185 -13.54 8.32 -9.78
CA THR A 185 -13.75 7.99 -11.20
C THR A 185 -12.48 7.54 -11.91
N LYS A 186 -11.34 7.63 -11.21
CA LYS A 186 -10.00 7.44 -11.73
C LYS A 186 -9.09 6.86 -10.65
N VAL A 187 -8.31 5.84 -11.01
CA VAL A 187 -7.24 5.29 -10.15
C VAL A 187 -5.92 5.25 -10.93
N THR A 188 -4.81 5.38 -10.23
CA THR A 188 -3.46 5.41 -10.83
C THR A 188 -2.69 4.16 -10.44
N CYS A 189 -2.05 3.50 -11.40
CA CYS A 189 -1.26 2.30 -11.15
C CYS A 189 0.03 2.65 -10.41
N THR A 190 0.42 1.82 -9.45
CA THR A 190 1.71 1.93 -8.73
C THR A 190 2.72 0.93 -9.26
N GLY A 191 4.00 1.15 -8.96
CA GLY A 191 5.07 0.22 -9.32
C GLY A 191 4.97 -1.15 -8.64
N ASP A 192 4.17 -1.27 -7.59
CA ASP A 192 3.92 -2.51 -6.85
C ASP A 192 2.77 -3.36 -7.42
N GLY A 193 2.11 -2.88 -8.49
CA GLY A 193 1.00 -3.60 -9.12
C GLY A 193 -0.36 -3.36 -8.47
N GLU A 194 -0.48 -2.29 -7.68
CA GLU A 194 -1.71 -1.89 -7.00
C GLU A 194 -2.25 -0.59 -7.59
N TRP A 195 -3.58 -0.44 -7.58
CA TRP A 195 -4.27 0.79 -7.93
C TRP A 195 -4.32 1.73 -6.73
N LYS A 196 -3.91 2.98 -6.93
CA LYS A 196 -3.96 4.05 -5.95
C LYS A 196 -5.12 5.00 -6.25
N ALA A 197 -5.96 5.26 -5.24
CA ALA A 197 -7.02 6.27 -5.30
C ALA A 197 -6.50 7.67 -4.93
N GLU A 198 -7.38 8.67 -4.92
CA GLU A 198 -7.00 10.07 -4.64
C GLU A 198 -6.59 10.32 -3.18
N ASP A 199 -7.05 9.47 -2.26
CA ASP A 199 -6.72 9.45 -0.84
C ASP A 199 -5.40 8.72 -0.53
N ASP A 200 -4.63 8.36 -1.57
CA ASP A 200 -3.41 7.54 -1.52
C ASP A 200 -3.60 6.10 -1.00
N GLU A 201 -4.84 5.64 -0.77
CA GLU A 201 -5.11 4.24 -0.46
C GLU A 201 -4.85 3.36 -1.68
N ARG A 202 -4.40 2.12 -1.41
CA ARG A 202 -3.94 1.17 -2.43
C ARG A 202 -4.75 -0.10 -2.41
N TYR A 203 -5.15 -0.54 -3.60
CA TYR A 203 -5.99 -1.71 -3.78
C TYR A 203 -5.45 -2.60 -4.89
N LYS A 204 -5.36 -3.89 -4.59
CA LYS A 204 -4.89 -4.89 -5.56
C LYS A 204 -5.85 -5.07 -6.73
N TYR A 205 -7.16 -5.07 -6.46
CA TYR A 205 -8.20 -5.16 -7.50
C TYR A 205 -9.24 -4.06 -7.31
N VAL A 206 -9.39 -3.26 -8.36
CA VAL A 206 -10.48 -2.30 -8.52
C VAL A 206 -11.18 -2.65 -9.82
N MET A 207 -12.51 -2.65 -9.82
CA MET A 207 -13.33 -2.94 -10.99
C MET A 207 -14.45 -1.93 -11.13
N CYS A 208 -14.99 -1.80 -12.33
CA CYS A 208 -16.13 -0.92 -12.57
C CYS A 208 -17.42 -1.60 -12.18
N ASN A 209 -18.26 -0.90 -11.43
CA ASN A 209 -19.60 -1.38 -11.06
C ASN A 209 -20.60 -1.03 -12.17
N ILE A 210 -21.01 -2.03 -12.96
CA ILE A 210 -21.98 -1.83 -14.05
C ILE A 210 -23.43 -1.94 -13.59
N SER A 211 -23.66 -2.43 -12.38
CA SER A 211 -25.00 -2.62 -11.85
C SER A 211 -25.41 -1.37 -11.05
N PRO A 212 -26.51 -0.68 -11.42
CA PRO A 212 -26.90 0.60 -10.84
C PRO A 212 -27.22 0.52 -9.34
N CYS A 213 -27.57 -0.68 -8.89
CA CYS A 213 -27.82 -1.07 -7.51
C CYS A 213 -27.05 -2.35 -7.16
N GLY A 214 -25.88 -2.54 -7.78
CA GLY A 214 -25.06 -3.75 -7.66
C GLY A 214 -24.33 -3.89 -6.33
N PRO A 215 -23.61 -5.02 -6.15
CA PRO A 215 -22.82 -5.27 -4.97
C PRO A 215 -21.80 -4.15 -4.75
N GLY A 216 -21.76 -3.57 -3.55
CA GLY A 216 -20.93 -2.41 -3.22
C GLY A 216 -21.60 -1.06 -3.45
N LYS A 217 -22.77 -0.95 -4.10
CA LYS A 217 -23.49 0.34 -4.15
C LYS A 217 -24.06 0.73 -2.79
N CYS A 218 -24.58 -0.24 -2.05
CA CYS A 218 -25.07 -0.07 -0.69
C CYS A 218 -24.01 -0.56 0.32
N PRO A 219 -23.88 0.10 1.49
CA PRO A 219 -22.90 -0.28 2.51
C PRO A 219 -23.11 -1.72 2.99
N ALA A 220 -22.10 -2.59 2.81
CA ALA A 220 -22.11 -3.95 3.35
C ALA A 220 -21.38 -4.06 4.70
N PHE A 221 -20.64 -3.01 5.04
CA PHE A 221 -19.80 -2.87 6.20
C PHE A 221 -19.94 -1.45 6.75
N VAL A 222 -20.03 -1.35 8.07
CA VAL A 222 -20.07 -0.09 8.80
C VAL A 222 -19.06 -0.24 9.93
N ASP A 223 -18.01 0.59 9.91
CA ASP A 223 -17.04 0.61 11.00
C ASP A 223 -17.64 1.32 12.23
N GLY A 224 -17.09 1.04 13.41
CA GLY A 224 -17.48 1.70 14.65
C GLY A 224 -17.73 0.74 15.81
N PRO A 225 -18.31 1.23 16.93
CA PRO A 225 -18.39 0.50 18.19
C PRO A 225 -19.05 -0.88 18.05
N GLY A 226 -20.16 -0.98 17.31
CA GLY A 226 -20.86 -2.25 17.13
C GLY A 226 -20.00 -3.33 16.46
N MET A 227 -19.14 -2.94 15.51
CA MET A 227 -18.23 -3.87 14.83
C MET A 227 -17.01 -4.18 15.71
N ALA A 228 -16.42 -3.17 16.36
CA ALA A 228 -15.26 -3.31 17.24
C ALA A 228 -15.56 -4.21 18.46
N ASP A 229 -16.75 -4.08 19.03
CA ASP A 229 -17.22 -4.89 20.16
C ASP A 229 -17.71 -6.29 19.73
N GLY A 230 -17.71 -6.58 18.42
CA GLY A 230 -18.19 -7.84 17.87
C GLY A 230 -19.71 -8.05 18.00
N VAL A 231 -20.48 -7.00 18.28
CA VAL A 231 -21.94 -7.03 18.40
C VAL A 231 -22.60 -7.29 17.04
N VAL A 232 -21.97 -6.82 15.96
CA VAL A 232 -22.42 -7.02 14.59
C VAL A 232 -21.35 -7.67 13.70
N LYS A 233 -21.78 -8.13 12.53
CA LYS A 233 -20.96 -8.68 11.46
C LYS A 233 -21.36 -8.04 10.13
N PRO A 234 -20.44 -8.01 9.15
CA PRO A 234 -20.74 -7.52 7.81
C PRO A 234 -21.88 -8.31 7.15
N LEU A 235 -22.63 -7.64 6.27
CA LEU A 235 -23.67 -8.25 5.47
C LEU A 235 -23.08 -9.26 4.47
N GLN A 236 -23.79 -10.36 4.20
CA GLN A 236 -23.47 -11.24 3.09
C GLN A 236 -24.20 -10.76 1.84
N ILE A 237 -23.48 -10.02 0.98
CA ILE A 237 -24.04 -9.50 -0.26
C ILE A 237 -24.14 -10.61 -1.29
N LYS A 238 -25.35 -10.87 -1.75
CA LYS A 238 -25.62 -11.71 -2.90
C LYS A 238 -25.76 -10.81 -4.11
N SER A 239 -24.80 -10.96 -5.01
CA SER A 239 -24.99 -10.56 -6.41
C SER A 239 -26.23 -11.27 -6.94
N ASN A 240 -27.19 -10.50 -7.44
CA ASN A 240 -28.40 -11.06 -8.02
C ASN A 240 -28.17 -11.32 -9.51
N GLU A 241 -28.81 -12.37 -10.01
CA GLU A 241 -29.05 -12.54 -11.45
C GLU A 241 -30.05 -11.51 -12.03
N GLY A 242 -30.38 -10.45 -11.27
CA GLY A 242 -31.31 -9.36 -11.57
C GLY A 242 -30.65 -7.98 -11.52
N SER A 243 -31.45 -6.89 -11.49
CA SER A 243 -30.94 -5.52 -11.61
C SER A 243 -30.24 -4.96 -10.37
N CYS A 244 -30.58 -5.44 -9.16
CA CYS A 244 -30.08 -4.92 -7.88
C CYS A 244 -29.58 -6.03 -6.96
N ALA A 245 -28.50 -5.77 -6.21
CA ALA A 245 -27.95 -6.69 -5.22
C ALA A 245 -28.88 -6.87 -4.02
N THR A 246 -28.87 -8.07 -3.45
CA THR A 246 -29.54 -8.36 -2.18
C THR A 246 -28.51 -8.63 -1.09
N ALA A 247 -28.92 -8.49 0.16
CA ALA A 247 -28.11 -8.88 1.30
C ALA A 247 -28.85 -9.91 2.15
N THR A 248 -28.08 -10.82 2.73
CA THR A 248 -28.54 -11.82 3.70
C THR A 248 -27.64 -11.83 4.92
N CYS A 249 -28.17 -12.32 6.04
CA CYS A 249 -27.39 -12.62 7.22
C CYS A 249 -27.13 -14.11 7.37
N PRO A 250 -26.03 -14.51 8.04
CA PRO A 250 -25.80 -15.90 8.40
C PRO A 250 -26.99 -16.50 9.16
N PRO A 251 -27.25 -17.81 9.06
CA PRO A 251 -28.31 -18.46 9.82
C PRO A 251 -28.22 -18.17 11.32
N GLY A 252 -29.33 -17.73 11.92
CA GLY A 252 -29.41 -17.39 13.34
C GLY A 252 -29.05 -15.93 13.69
N SER A 253 -28.73 -15.10 12.69
CA SER A 253 -28.52 -13.66 12.83
C SER A 253 -29.70 -12.86 12.25
N ASP A 254 -30.11 -11.82 12.96
CA ASP A 254 -31.08 -10.82 12.48
C ASP A 254 -30.36 -9.63 11.84
N PHE A 255 -31.03 -8.90 10.94
CA PHE A 255 -30.54 -7.61 10.46
C PHE A 255 -30.70 -6.53 11.53
N VAL A 256 -29.74 -5.62 11.62
CA VAL A 256 -29.77 -4.48 12.55
C VAL A 256 -29.47 -3.19 11.82
N GLU A 257 -30.31 -2.18 12.07
CA GLU A 257 -30.09 -0.81 11.60
C GLU A 257 -28.99 -0.14 12.42
N MET A 258 -28.10 0.56 11.74
CA MET A 258 -26.93 1.21 12.32
C MET A 258 -26.97 2.72 12.10
N SER A 259 -26.32 3.48 12.98
CA SER A 259 -25.93 4.86 12.67
C SER A 259 -24.74 4.87 11.70
N ALA A 260 -24.44 6.04 11.12
CA ALA A 260 -23.25 6.22 10.29
C ALA A 260 -21.94 6.01 11.08
N ASP A 261 -21.98 6.26 12.40
CA ASP A 261 -20.84 6.12 13.32
C ASP A 261 -20.68 4.69 13.86
N GLY A 262 -21.53 3.76 13.44
CA GLY A 262 -21.44 2.34 13.82
C GLY A 262 -22.10 1.97 15.15
N ASP A 263 -23.03 2.79 15.66
CA ASP A 263 -23.90 2.41 16.77
C ASP A 263 -25.10 1.59 16.27
N VAL A 264 -25.51 0.59 17.04
CA VAL A 264 -26.71 -0.19 16.71
C VAL A 264 -27.96 0.55 17.20
N LEU A 265 -28.89 0.82 16.28
CA LEU A 265 -30.11 1.56 16.57
C LEU A 265 -31.28 0.62 16.93
N LYS A 266 -31.56 -0.36 16.08
CA LYS A 266 -32.64 -1.34 16.31
C LYS A 266 -32.50 -2.60 15.45
N ILE A 267 -33.19 -3.66 15.87
CA ILE A 267 -33.32 -4.90 15.08
C ILE A 267 -34.41 -4.70 14.01
N LEU A 268 -34.14 -5.16 12.79
CA LEU A 268 -35.06 -5.13 11.67
C LEU A 268 -35.73 -6.49 11.51
N SER A 269 -37.07 -6.51 11.44
CA SER A 269 -37.83 -7.73 11.18
C SER A 269 -38.00 -7.93 9.66
N THR A 270 -36.90 -8.23 8.97
CA THR A 270 -36.88 -8.44 7.53
C THR A 270 -36.09 -9.69 7.15
N GLY A 271 -36.51 -10.39 6.11
CA GLY A 271 -35.83 -11.61 5.63
C GLY A 271 -34.74 -11.36 4.59
N GLU A 272 -34.82 -10.24 3.88
CA GLU A 272 -33.92 -9.88 2.78
C GLU A 272 -33.89 -8.36 2.62
N LEU A 273 -32.72 -7.82 2.26
CA LEU A 273 -32.58 -6.42 1.86
C LEU A 273 -32.29 -6.33 0.38
N THR A 274 -32.88 -5.35 -0.32
CA THR A 274 -32.58 -5.06 -1.72
C THR A 274 -31.91 -3.69 -1.84
N CYS A 275 -30.71 -3.64 -2.40
CA CYS A 275 -30.00 -2.38 -2.63
C CYS A 275 -30.74 -1.53 -3.66
N GLN A 276 -30.86 -0.24 -3.41
CA GLN A 276 -31.45 0.72 -4.34
C GLN A 276 -30.37 1.48 -5.12
N ASN A 277 -30.75 2.09 -6.25
CA ASN A 277 -29.85 2.94 -7.05
C ASN A 277 -29.31 4.14 -6.26
N THR A 278 -30.02 4.53 -5.19
CA THR A 278 -29.64 5.60 -4.26
C THR A 278 -28.52 5.19 -3.30
N GLY A 279 -28.10 3.91 -3.26
CA GLY A 279 -27.11 3.42 -2.30
C GLY A 279 -27.68 3.09 -0.92
N VAL A 280 -29.00 2.95 -0.80
CA VAL A 280 -29.71 2.64 0.44
C VAL A 280 -30.33 1.25 0.37
N TRP A 281 -30.37 0.53 1.49
CA TRP A 281 -31.04 -0.76 1.57
C TRP A 281 -32.55 -0.58 1.73
N LEU A 282 -33.33 -1.26 0.88
CA LEU A 282 -34.77 -1.36 1.01
C LEU A 282 -35.13 -2.67 1.70
N THR A 283 -35.93 -2.57 2.76
CA THR A 283 -36.53 -3.73 3.43
C THR A 283 -37.73 -4.28 2.66
N ASP A 284 -38.12 -5.53 2.92
CA ASP A 284 -39.38 -6.13 2.43
C ASP A 284 -40.64 -5.29 2.75
N SER A 285 -40.60 -4.51 3.83
CA SER A 285 -41.65 -3.58 4.24
C SER A 285 -41.57 -2.20 3.56
N ALA A 286 -40.70 -2.05 2.57
CA ALA A 286 -40.47 -0.83 1.79
C ALA A 286 -39.97 0.39 2.60
N PHE A 287 -39.24 0.15 3.68
CA PHE A 287 -38.49 1.20 4.39
C PHE A 287 -37.03 1.24 3.94
N ASP A 288 -36.55 2.46 3.69
CA ASP A 288 -35.17 2.80 3.37
C ASP A 288 -34.31 2.82 4.63
N VAL A 289 -33.20 2.07 4.62
CA VAL A 289 -32.26 1.98 5.74
C VAL A 289 -30.82 2.14 5.21
N PRO A 290 -30.13 3.26 5.49
CA PRO A 290 -28.84 3.56 4.87
C PRO A 290 -27.71 2.64 5.34
N TYR A 291 -27.75 2.23 6.61
CA TYR A 291 -26.71 1.41 7.23
C TYR A 291 -27.33 0.21 7.93
N VAL A 292 -26.97 -1.00 7.49
CA VAL A 292 -27.49 -2.25 8.03
C VAL A 292 -26.36 -3.25 8.18
N MET A 293 -26.35 -4.00 9.27
CA MET A 293 -25.40 -5.07 9.55
C MET A 293 -26.12 -6.33 10.02
N CYS A 294 -25.40 -7.44 10.19
CA CYS A 294 -25.93 -8.66 10.80
C CYS A 294 -25.60 -8.69 12.28
N SER A 295 -26.56 -9.02 13.13
CA SER A 295 -26.29 -9.26 14.55
C SER A 295 -25.39 -10.49 14.74
N SER A 296 -24.43 -10.39 15.67
CA SER A 296 -23.58 -11.52 16.07
C SER A 296 -24.26 -12.45 17.08
N CYS A 297 -25.30 -11.95 17.76
CA CYS A 297 -25.99 -12.66 18.82
C CYS A 297 -27.01 -13.62 18.21
N GLN A 298 -26.86 -14.93 18.48
CA GLN A 298 -27.89 -15.90 18.15
C GLN A 298 -29.19 -15.46 18.84
N SER A 299 -30.27 -15.40 18.09
CA SER A 299 -31.64 -15.09 18.54
C SER A 299 -32.19 -16.04 19.64
N GLY A 300 -31.33 -16.85 20.28
CA GLY A 300 -31.61 -17.71 21.43
C GLY A 300 -31.48 -17.04 22.80
N CYS A 301 -31.04 -15.78 22.93
CA CYS A 301 -31.14 -15.05 24.19
C CYS A 301 -32.58 -14.56 24.42
N ASN A 302 -33.43 -15.48 24.90
CA ASN A 302 -34.79 -15.31 25.42
C ASN A 302 -35.60 -14.18 24.76
N SER A 303 -36.47 -14.53 23.82
CA SER A 303 -37.39 -13.65 23.09
C SER A 303 -38.45 -12.92 23.95
N PHE A 304 -38.37 -13.01 25.28
CA PHE A 304 -39.29 -12.36 26.20
C PHE A 304 -38.50 -11.67 27.32
N PRO A 305 -38.77 -10.38 27.62
CA PRO A 305 -38.28 -9.80 28.86
C PRO A 305 -38.84 -10.63 30.01
N PHE A 306 -37.97 -11.16 30.87
CA PHE A 306 -38.44 -11.79 32.10
C PHE A 306 -39.22 -10.75 32.88
N SER A 307 -40.50 -11.02 33.18
CA SER A 307 -41.22 -10.24 34.17
C SER A 307 -40.53 -10.52 35.50
N THR A 308 -39.78 -9.53 35.99
CA THR A 308 -39.16 -9.62 37.31
C THR A 308 -40.13 -9.00 38.30
N THR A 309 -40.62 -9.83 39.22
CA THR A 309 -41.38 -9.37 40.37
C THR A 309 -40.40 -9.12 41.51
N LYS A 310 -40.43 -7.91 42.09
CA LYS A 310 -39.63 -7.57 43.27
C LYS A 310 -40.56 -7.48 44.48
N PHE A 311 -40.13 -8.04 45.60
CA PHE A 311 -40.79 -7.79 46.87
C PHE A 311 -40.33 -6.43 47.41
N THR A 312 -41.28 -5.56 47.70
CA THR A 312 -41.04 -4.32 48.46
C THR A 312 -40.73 -4.65 49.93
N ALA A 313 -40.23 -3.67 50.67
CA ALA A 313 -39.87 -3.85 52.09
C ALA A 313 -41.06 -4.27 52.98
N ASP A 314 -42.30 -4.01 52.55
CA ASP A 314 -43.53 -4.41 53.23
C ASP A 314 -44.09 -5.77 52.75
N GLY A 315 -43.38 -6.46 51.85
CA GLY A 315 -43.75 -7.78 51.33
C GLY A 315 -44.80 -7.76 50.21
N SER A 316 -45.17 -6.59 49.68
CA SER A 316 -46.02 -6.51 48.50
C SER A 316 -45.24 -6.78 47.21
N LEU A 317 -45.94 -7.31 46.20
CA LEU A 317 -45.38 -7.63 44.88
C LEU A 317 -45.44 -6.39 44.00
N MET A 318 -44.28 -5.86 43.61
CA MET A 318 -44.16 -4.81 42.60
C MET A 318 -43.78 -5.43 41.27
N THR A 319 -44.57 -5.16 40.23
CA THR A 319 -44.23 -5.48 38.84
C THR A 319 -43.21 -4.44 38.37
N LEU A 320 -41.98 -4.87 38.08
CA LEU A 320 -41.00 -3.99 37.46
C LEU A 320 -41.37 -3.75 35.99
N GLU A 321 -41.03 -2.56 35.47
CA GLU A 321 -41.14 -2.31 34.04
C GLU A 321 -40.34 -3.38 33.26
N PRO A 322 -40.87 -3.89 32.14
CA PRO A 322 -40.19 -4.91 31.36
C PRO A 322 -38.82 -4.39 30.93
N ALA A 323 -37.79 -5.25 31.06
CA ALA A 323 -36.44 -4.91 30.64
C ALA A 323 -36.44 -4.47 29.17
N ILE A 324 -35.74 -3.38 28.87
CA ILE A 324 -35.60 -2.89 27.50
C ILE A 324 -34.60 -3.81 26.81
N ARG A 325 -35.00 -4.37 25.67
CA ARG A 325 -34.14 -5.24 24.86
C ARG A 325 -33.05 -4.38 24.22
N GLY A 326 -31.80 -4.57 24.65
CA GLY A 326 -30.62 -4.21 23.88
C GLY A 326 -30.29 -5.30 22.85
N VAL A 327 -29.29 -5.03 22.00
CA VAL A 327 -28.91 -5.93 20.88
C VAL A 327 -28.42 -7.29 21.38
N CYS A 328 -27.67 -7.30 22.47
CA CYS A 328 -27.10 -8.51 23.08
C CYS A 328 -27.23 -8.54 24.62
N SER A 329 -28.03 -7.66 25.21
CA SER A 329 -28.25 -7.59 26.65
C SER A 329 -29.65 -7.05 26.99
N TYR A 330 -30.09 -7.29 28.21
CA TYR A 330 -31.26 -6.65 28.79
C TYR A 330 -30.78 -5.61 29.82
N SER A 331 -31.23 -4.36 29.69
CA SER A 331 -31.09 -3.37 30.74
C SER A 331 -32.45 -3.13 31.38
N CYS A 332 -32.48 -3.16 32.72
CA CYS A 332 -33.65 -2.66 33.44
C CYS A 332 -33.62 -1.13 33.38
N PRO A 333 -34.76 -0.45 33.20
CA PRO A 333 -34.80 0.99 33.39
C PRO A 333 -34.32 1.31 34.81
N THR A 334 -33.26 2.14 34.90
CA THR A 334 -32.83 2.70 36.17
C THR A 334 -33.81 3.79 36.54
N ASP A 335 -34.78 3.47 37.39
CA ASP A 335 -35.61 4.50 38.00
C ASP A 335 -34.68 5.48 38.75
N ASN A 336 -34.73 6.75 38.35
CA ASN A 336 -34.25 7.85 39.17
C ASN A 336 -35.23 8.01 40.36
N ASN A 337 -35.07 7.16 41.39
CA ASN A 337 -35.42 7.33 42.82
C ASN A 337 -35.83 6.01 43.49
#